data_AF-A0A2Z7AI74-F1
#
_entry.id   AF-A0A2Z7AI74-F1
#
_cell.length_a   1.000
_cell.length_b   1.000
_cell.length_c   1.000
_cell.angle_alpha   90.00
_cell.angle_beta   90.00
_cell.angle_gamma   90.00
#
_symmetry.space_group_name_H-M   'P 1'
#
loop_
_entity.id
_entity.type
_entity.pdbx_description
1 polymer ?
#
loop_
_entity_poly.entity_id
_entity_poly.type
_entity_poly.pdbx_seq_one_letter_code
_entity_poly.pdbx_strand_id
1 'polypeptide(L)'
;MSSMKNPLAAILDSNKFTGINYQDWLRNLNIVLASEKLLYAREELSEGTPADVSPEELTKLNKWWDDELKERCYMMESMSNKRQRRFEQTVYAAGIHLHLKELYGEKSRNERFCDARTQRGHEDWDK
;
A
#
# COMPACT_ATOMS: atom_id res chain seq x y z
N MET A 1 -11.29 -24.67 -7.84
CA MET A 1 -10.12 -24.73 -6.95
C MET A 1 -10.28 -23.62 -5.93
N SER A 2 -10.49 -23.95 -4.65
CA SER A 2 -10.58 -22.94 -3.61
C SER A 2 -9.23 -22.26 -3.49
N SER A 3 -9.15 -20.99 -3.93
CA SER A 3 -8.04 -20.11 -3.57
C SER A 3 -8.00 -20.09 -2.05
N MET A 4 -6.98 -20.74 -1.46
CA MET A 4 -6.77 -20.68 -0.02
C MET A 4 -6.56 -19.21 0.30
N LYS A 5 -7.59 -18.58 0.89
CA LYS A 5 -7.46 -17.22 1.40
C LYS A 5 -6.31 -17.25 2.38
N ASN A 6 -5.29 -16.45 2.12
CA ASN A 6 -4.20 -16.27 3.05
C ASN A 6 -4.80 -15.95 4.43
N PRO A 7 -4.59 -16.78 5.47
CA PRO A 7 -5.18 -16.51 6.77
C PRO A 7 -4.68 -15.19 7.36
N LEU A 8 -3.49 -14.74 6.95
CA LEU A 8 -2.97 -13.43 7.33
C LEU A 8 -3.73 -12.27 6.68
N ALA A 9 -4.40 -12.47 5.53
CA ALA A 9 -5.18 -11.40 4.89
C ALA A 9 -6.31 -10.86 5.78
N ALA A 10 -6.80 -11.66 6.75
CA ALA A 10 -7.78 -11.19 7.73
C ALA A 10 -7.28 -9.99 8.57
N ILE A 11 -5.95 -9.79 8.68
CA ILE A 11 -5.38 -8.60 9.34
C ILE A 11 -5.76 -7.32 8.60
N LEU A 12 -5.90 -7.37 7.28
CA LEU A 12 -6.22 -6.24 6.42
C LEU A 12 -7.66 -5.79 6.59
N ASP A 13 -8.58 -6.73 6.80
CA ASP A 13 -9.98 -6.43 7.11
C ASP A 13 -10.14 -5.84 8.50
N SER A 14 -9.36 -6.33 9.47
CA SER A 14 -9.39 -5.83 10.85
C SER A 14 -8.72 -4.45 10.99
N ASN A 15 -7.81 -4.12 10.08
CA ASN A 15 -6.99 -2.90 10.13
C ASN A 15 -7.08 -2.09 8.83
N LYS A 16 -8.31 -1.84 8.35
CA LYS A 16 -8.51 -1.11 7.09
C LYS A 16 -7.82 0.26 7.11
N PHE A 17 -7.31 0.65 5.96
CA PHE A 17 -6.71 1.96 5.76
C PHE A 17 -7.78 3.06 5.91
N THR A 18 -7.52 3.97 6.83
CA THR A 18 -8.35 5.14 7.13
C THR A 18 -7.62 6.46 6.84
N GLY A 19 -6.33 6.42 6.48
CA GLY A 19 -5.49 7.58 6.20
C GLY A 19 -4.54 7.88 7.34
N ILE A 20 -5.11 8.08 8.52
CA ILE A 20 -4.35 8.41 9.73
C ILE A 20 -3.44 7.25 10.16
N ASN A 21 -3.84 6.01 9.88
CA ASN A 21 -3.10 4.80 10.22
C ASN A 21 -2.17 4.32 9.10
N TYR A 22 -1.64 5.22 8.26
CA TYR A 22 -0.87 4.83 7.08
C TYR A 22 0.33 3.92 7.40
N GLN A 23 1.10 4.23 8.43
CA GLN A 23 2.28 3.44 8.79
C GLN A 23 1.91 2.04 9.29
N ASP A 24 0.88 1.93 10.12
CA ASP A 24 0.40 0.63 10.63
C ASP A 24 -0.22 -0.21 9.53
N TRP A 25 -1.05 0.42 8.69
CA TRP A 25 -1.62 -0.23 7.52
C TRP A 25 -0.54 -0.73 6.56
N LEU A 26 0.47 0.09 6.26
CA LEU A 26 1.59 -0.28 5.38
C LEU A 26 2.38 -1.46 5.98
N ARG A 27 2.61 -1.47 7.29
CA ARG A 27 3.25 -2.60 7.99
C ARG A 27 2.43 -3.88 7.85
N ASN A 28 1.12 -3.81 8.08
CA ASN A 28 0.22 -4.96 7.94
C ASN A 28 0.15 -5.49 6.50
N LEU A 29 0.10 -4.58 5.52
CA LEU A 29 0.17 -4.93 4.10
C LEU A 29 1.47 -5.67 3.79
N ASN A 30 2.61 -5.12 4.21
CA ASN A 30 3.92 -5.73 3.95
C ASN A 30 4.04 -7.15 4.54
N ILE A 31 3.42 -7.43 5.70
CA ILE A 31 3.38 -8.79 6.28
C ILE A 31 2.65 -9.77 5.34
N VAL A 32 1.48 -9.37 4.83
CA VAL A 32 0.70 -10.21 3.90
C VAL A 32 1.47 -10.41 2.59
N LEU A 33 2.01 -9.33 2.01
CA LEU A 33 2.79 -9.42 0.77
C LEU A 33 4.05 -10.29 0.94
N ALA A 34 4.77 -10.16 2.07
CA ALA A 34 5.91 -11.02 2.37
C ALA A 34 5.53 -12.50 2.45
N SER A 35 4.39 -12.82 3.07
CA SER A 35 3.91 -14.21 3.18
C SER A 35 3.53 -14.82 1.83
N GLU A 36 3.12 -13.99 0.87
CA GLU A 36 2.82 -14.36 -0.51
C GLU A 36 4.06 -14.31 -1.42
N LYS A 37 5.22 -13.97 -0.86
CA LYS A 37 6.48 -13.69 -1.56
C LYS A 37 6.39 -12.52 -2.55
N LEU A 38 5.40 -11.65 -2.51
CA LEU A 38 5.21 -10.59 -3.50
C LEU A 38 6.23 -9.44 -3.41
N LEU A 39 7.03 -9.38 -2.33
CA LEU A 39 8.02 -8.31 -2.15
C LEU A 39 9.18 -8.35 -3.16
N TYR A 40 9.50 -9.51 -3.77
CA TYR A 40 10.58 -9.60 -4.79
C TYR A 40 10.19 -8.91 -6.10
N ALA A 41 8.89 -8.89 -6.45
CA ALA A 41 8.40 -8.33 -7.71
C ALA A 41 8.67 -6.82 -7.82
N ARG A 42 8.88 -6.16 -6.67
CA ARG A 42 9.16 -4.73 -6.57
C ARG A 42 10.60 -4.37 -6.92
N GLU A 43 11.55 -5.30 -6.78
CA GLU A 43 12.99 -5.07 -7.03
C GLU A 43 13.38 -5.40 -8.47
N GLU A 44 12.75 -6.41 -9.08
CA GLU A 44 13.10 -6.94 -10.42
C GLU A 44 12.68 -6.00 -11.58
N LEU A 45 11.71 -5.11 -11.34
CA LEU A 45 11.19 -4.09 -12.29
C LEU A 45 12.23 -3.07 -12.79
N SER A 46 13.37 -2.94 -12.12
CA SER A 46 14.38 -1.95 -12.51
C SER A 46 15.20 -2.38 -13.73
N GLU A 47 15.14 -3.65 -14.12
CA GLU A 47 15.94 -4.18 -15.23
C GLU A 47 15.08 -4.23 -16.50
N GLY A 48 15.33 -3.26 -17.38
CA GLY A 48 14.46 -2.88 -18.50
C GLY A 48 14.11 -4.00 -19.49
N THR A 49 12.98 -3.81 -20.16
CA THR A 49 12.42 -4.72 -21.17
C THR A 49 13.42 -4.98 -22.31
N PRO A 50 13.86 -6.23 -22.55
CA PRO A 50 14.65 -6.57 -23.73
C PRO A 50 13.76 -6.54 -24.97
N ALA A 51 14.26 -5.96 -26.06
CA ALA A 51 13.55 -5.88 -27.34
C ALA A 51 13.39 -7.22 -28.09
N ASP A 52 13.87 -8.33 -27.49
CA ASP A 52 13.73 -9.69 -27.99
C ASP A 52 13.42 -10.62 -26.80
N VAL A 53 12.13 -10.82 -26.53
CA VAL A 53 11.65 -11.47 -25.31
C VAL A 53 11.66 -12.98 -25.52
N SER A 54 12.57 -13.68 -24.84
CA SER A 54 12.60 -15.15 -24.84
C SER A 54 11.32 -15.72 -24.19
N PRO A 55 10.94 -16.99 -24.46
CA PRO A 55 9.82 -17.64 -23.76
C PRO A 55 9.95 -17.62 -22.23
N GLU A 56 11.18 -17.63 -21.70
CA GLU A 56 11.45 -17.53 -20.27
C GLU A 56 11.16 -16.12 -19.74
N GLU A 57 11.56 -15.09 -20.48
CA GLU A 57 11.27 -13.68 -20.13
C GLU A 57 9.77 -13.37 -20.22
N LEU A 58 9.05 -13.93 -21.20
CA LEU A 58 7.58 -13.83 -21.25
C LEU A 58 6.90 -14.47 -20.03
N THR A 59 7.44 -15.60 -19.55
CA THR A 59 6.91 -16.29 -18.38
C THR A 59 7.12 -15.46 -17.11
N LYS A 60 8.30 -14.84 -16.95
CA LYS A 60 8.58 -13.91 -15.85
C LYS A 60 7.66 -12.69 -15.90
N LEU A 61 7.48 -12.11 -17.08
CA LEU A 61 6.61 -10.95 -17.28
C LEU A 61 5.15 -11.26 -16.91
N ASN A 62 4.61 -12.40 -17.34
CA ASN A 62 3.26 -12.83 -16.97
C ASN A 62 3.12 -13.03 -15.45
N LYS A 63 4.09 -13.69 -14.84
CA LYS A 63 4.11 -13.86 -13.38
C LYS A 63 4.14 -12.52 -12.66
N TRP A 64 4.93 -11.57 -13.14
CA TRP A 64 4.98 -10.22 -12.60
C TRP A 64 3.61 -9.52 -12.70
N TRP A 65 2.91 -9.65 -13.83
CA TRP A 65 1.55 -9.11 -13.99
C TRP A 65 0.56 -9.71 -12.99
N ASP A 66 0.63 -11.03 -12.78
CA ASP A 66 -0.21 -11.71 -11.80
C ASP A 66 0.09 -11.24 -10.36
N ASP A 67 1.37 -11.08 -10.03
CA ASP A 67 1.84 -10.59 -8.73
C ASP A 67 1.40 -9.14 -8.47
N GLU A 68 1.56 -8.25 -9.46
CA GLU A 68 1.12 -6.84 -9.40
C GLU A 68 -0.40 -6.72 -9.22
N LEU A 69 -1.17 -7.53 -9.97
CA LEU A 69 -2.63 -7.56 -9.84
C LEU A 69 -3.06 -8.05 -8.45
N LYS A 70 -2.37 -9.06 -7.93
CA LYS A 70 -2.63 -9.62 -6.60
C LYS A 70 -2.32 -8.63 -5.49
N GLU A 71 -1.19 -7.93 -5.57
CA GLU A 71 -0.85 -6.84 -4.64
C GLU A 71 -1.92 -5.74 -4.67
N ARG A 72 -2.35 -5.32 -5.87
CA ARG A 72 -3.46 -4.35 -6.03
C ARG A 72 -4.73 -4.83 -5.35
N CYS A 73 -5.08 -6.11 -5.45
CA CYS A 73 -6.25 -6.67 -4.79
C CYS A 73 -6.15 -6.54 -3.26
N TYR A 74 -5.01 -6.89 -2.67
CA TYR A 74 -4.79 -6.70 -1.23
C TYR A 74 -4.84 -5.22 -0.82
N MET A 75 -4.25 -4.33 -1.60
CA MET A 75 -4.34 -2.89 -1.35
C MET A 75 -5.78 -2.42 -1.36
N MET A 76 -6.57 -2.78 -2.37
CA MET A 76 -7.97 -2.36 -2.47
C MET A 76 -8.83 -2.96 -1.35
N GLU A 77 -8.71 -4.25 -1.06
CA GLU A 77 -9.46 -4.94 0.01
C GLU A 77 -9.17 -4.34 1.40
N SER A 78 -7.90 -4.01 1.64
CA SER A 78 -7.44 -3.41 2.88
C SER A 78 -7.82 -1.93 3.04
N MET A 79 -8.51 -1.32 2.07
CA MET A 79 -8.99 0.06 2.17
C MET A 79 -10.46 0.15 2.54
N SER A 80 -10.83 1.24 3.21
CA SER A 80 -12.24 1.62 3.33
C SER A 80 -12.85 1.96 1.96
N ASN A 81 -14.14 1.71 1.77
CA ASN A 81 -14.85 1.96 0.50
C ASN A 81 -14.67 3.40 -0.02
N LYS A 82 -14.63 4.40 0.88
CA LYS A 82 -14.38 5.80 0.51
C LYS A 82 -13.01 5.98 -0.16
N ARG A 83 -12.01 5.20 0.25
CA ARG A 83 -10.66 5.26 -0.30
C ARG A 83 -10.50 4.43 -1.56
N GLN A 84 -11.11 3.26 -1.63
CA GLN A 84 -11.14 2.43 -2.83
C GLN A 84 -11.56 3.24 -4.05
N ARG A 85 -12.65 4.03 -3.95
CA ARG A 85 -13.15 4.90 -5.03
C ARG A 85 -12.10 5.84 -5.64
N ARG A 86 -11.11 6.27 -4.84
CA ARG A 86 -10.04 7.17 -5.32
C ARG A 86 -9.03 6.44 -6.22
N PHE A 87 -8.92 5.12 -6.10
CA PHE A 87 -7.93 4.30 -6.78
C PHE A 87 -8.55 3.25 -7.71
N GLU A 88 -9.87 3.27 -7.92
CA GLU A 88 -10.58 2.35 -8.83
C GLU A 88 -9.97 2.34 -10.25
N GLN A 89 -9.59 3.52 -10.73
CA GLN A 89 -8.97 3.69 -12.06
C GLN A 89 -7.45 3.47 -12.07
N THR A 90 -6.82 3.30 -10.90
CA THR A 90 -5.39 3.02 -10.84
C THR A 90 -5.15 1.53 -11.12
N VAL A 91 -4.54 1.25 -12.26
CA VAL A 91 -4.31 -0.12 -12.75
C VAL A 91 -3.20 -0.82 -11.96
N TYR A 92 -2.19 -0.07 -11.51
CA TYR A 92 -0.97 -0.61 -10.90
C TYR A 92 -0.94 -0.41 -9.38
N ALA A 93 -0.58 -1.45 -8.64
CA ALA A 93 -0.29 -1.38 -7.20
C ALA A 93 0.81 -0.36 -6.93
N ALA A 94 1.86 -0.32 -7.76
CA ALA A 94 2.93 0.66 -7.68
C ALA A 94 2.41 2.11 -7.72
N GLY A 95 1.42 2.38 -8.59
CA GLY A 95 0.78 3.69 -8.69
C GLY A 95 -0.02 4.06 -7.43
N ILE A 96 -0.71 3.10 -6.82
CA ILE A 96 -1.41 3.32 -5.55
C ILE A 96 -0.39 3.59 -4.42
N HIS A 97 0.68 2.79 -4.36
CA HIS A 97 1.74 2.95 -3.38
C HIS A 97 2.40 4.33 -3.44
N LEU A 98 2.72 4.81 -4.64
CA LEU A 98 3.32 6.12 -4.85
C LEU A 98 2.40 7.23 -4.36
N HIS A 99 1.15 7.25 -4.80
CA HIS A 99 0.18 8.27 -4.37
C HIS A 99 -0.04 8.27 -2.85
N LEU A 100 -0.13 7.09 -2.23
CA LEU A 100 -0.29 7.00 -0.78
C LEU A 100 0.95 7.49 -0.05
N LYS A 101 2.14 7.17 -0.54
CA LYS A 101 3.40 7.67 0.01
C LYS A 101 3.52 9.19 -0.12
N GLU A 102 3.07 9.77 -1.22
CA GLU A 102 3.05 11.24 -1.39
C GLU A 102 2.07 11.93 -0.43
N LEU A 103 0.90 11.33 -0.20
CA LEU A 103 -0.13 11.90 0.68
C LEU A 103 0.16 11.70 2.17
N TYR A 104 0.77 10.57 2.54
CA TYR A 104 0.85 10.08 3.91
C TYR A 104 2.25 9.64 4.36
N GLY A 105 3.24 9.59 3.46
CA GLY A 105 4.60 9.18 3.75
C GLY A 105 5.38 10.20 4.59
N GLU A 106 6.15 9.67 5.54
CA GLU A 106 7.20 10.26 6.39
C GLU A 106 6.98 11.56 7.18
N LYS A 107 5.91 12.32 6.94
CA LYS A 107 5.34 13.37 7.80
C LYS A 107 4.35 14.10 6.92
N SER A 108 3.11 13.63 6.86
CA SER A 108 2.08 14.52 6.35
C SER A 108 2.12 15.78 7.21
N ARG A 109 2.23 16.95 6.59
CA ARG A 109 2.35 18.29 7.19
C ARG A 109 1.20 18.66 8.16
N ASN A 110 0.35 17.71 8.52
CA ASN A 110 -0.85 17.88 9.33
C ASN A 110 -0.66 17.57 10.82
N GLU A 111 0.38 16.85 11.24
CA GLU A 111 0.68 16.72 12.69
C GLU A 111 1.14 18.07 13.30
N ARG A 112 1.76 18.94 12.49
CA ARG A 112 2.16 20.28 12.94
C ARG A 112 0.99 21.20 13.33
N PHE A 113 -0.24 20.88 12.95
CA PHE A 113 -1.42 21.69 13.30
C PHE A 113 -2.15 21.19 14.56
N CYS A 114 -2.00 19.93 14.96
CA CYS A 114 -2.59 19.43 16.20
C CYS A 114 -1.72 19.78 17.42
N ASP A 115 -0.40 19.72 17.30
CA ASP A 115 0.51 20.08 18.42
C ASP A 115 0.49 21.58 18.72
N ALA A 116 0.38 22.42 17.69
CA ALA A 116 0.35 23.89 17.83
C ALA A 116 -0.95 24.44 18.46
N ARG A 117 -2.00 23.61 18.60
CA ARG A 117 -3.25 23.97 19.27
C ARG A 117 -3.23 23.58 20.75
N THR A 118 -2.56 22.48 21.07
CA THR A 118 -2.41 22.00 22.45
C THR A 118 -1.44 22.86 23.26
N GLN A 119 -0.35 23.36 22.65
CA GLN A 119 0.57 24.27 23.35
C GLN A 119 -0.05 25.66 23.61
N ARG A 120 -0.86 26.17 22.68
CA ARG A 120 -1.49 27.50 22.82
C ARG A 120 -2.62 27.56 23.86
N GLY A 121 -3.21 26.42 24.22
CA GLY A 121 -4.25 26.34 25.25
C GLY A 121 -3.72 26.17 26.67
N HIS A 122 -2.42 25.85 26.83
CA HIS A 122 -1.79 25.63 28.14
C HIS A 122 -1.15 26.90 28.72
N GLU A 123 -0.95 27.95 27.91
CA GLU A 123 -0.33 29.21 28.35
C GLU A 123 -1.33 30.26 28.87
N ASP A 124 -2.65 30.03 28.71
CA ASP A 124 -3.71 30.98 29.07
C ASP A 124 -4.36 30.73 30.44
N TRP A 125 -3.90 29.72 31.21
CA TRP A 125 -4.42 29.43 32.56
C TRP A 125 -3.49 29.88 33.71
N ASP A 126 -2.30 30.42 33.40
CA ASP A 126 -1.31 30.86 34.40
C ASP A 126 -1.13 32.39 34.46
N LYS A 127 -2.23 33.16 34.33
CA LYS A 127 -2.26 34.60 34.66
C LYS A 127 -3.50 34.99 35.44
#